data_AF-A0A6N9PPJ9-F1
#
_entry.id   AF-A0A6N9PPJ9-F1
#
_cell.length_a   1.000
_cell.length_b   1.000
_cell.length_c   1.000
_cell.angle_alpha   90.00
_cell.angle_beta   90.00
_cell.angle_gamma   90.00
#
_symmetry.space_group_name_H-M   'P 1'
#
loop_
_entity.id
_entity.type
_entity.pdbx_description
1 polymer ?
#
loop_
_entity_poly.entity_id
_entity_poly.type
_entity_poly.pdbx_seq_one_letter_code
_entity_poly.pdbx_strand_id
1 'polypeptide(L)'
;MPCKSPGRKGGSDLRRICTLLAGCLLLLTLAACGGGEGTSSLGTLAESALSQLESAQSELEVMTVEETVESFKHLSPQVLGLKGDSLSTYEIYHEQASVPVDGIPCLEISVYGESESAHTNVVLGTYLYARDGTALYELDVETDTLTRLEL
;
A
#
# COMPACT_ATOMS: atom_id res chain seq x y z
N MET A 1 -18.23 -43.17 18.01
CA MET A 1 -19.10 -42.08 18.47
C MET A 1 -18.90 -40.89 17.55
N PRO A 2 -19.93 -40.41 16.83
CA PRO A 2 -19.83 -39.22 16.01
C PRO A 2 -20.08 -37.96 16.85
N CYS A 3 -19.12 -37.04 16.89
CA CYS A 3 -19.32 -35.74 17.52
C CYS A 3 -20.12 -34.84 16.57
N LYS A 4 -21.25 -34.40 17.10
CA LYS A 4 -22.30 -33.57 16.52
C LYS A 4 -21.84 -32.11 16.42
N SER A 5 -21.97 -31.52 15.25
CA SER A 5 -21.87 -30.08 15.01
C SER A 5 -23.07 -29.33 15.60
N PRO A 6 -22.90 -28.07 16.03
CA PRO A 6 -23.98 -27.11 16.07
C PRO A 6 -23.76 -26.00 15.03
N GLY A 7 -24.75 -25.82 14.16
CA GLY A 7 -24.82 -24.74 13.20
C GLY A 7 -25.27 -23.40 13.79
N ARG A 8 -24.93 -22.32 13.09
CA ARG A 8 -25.64 -21.03 13.03
C ARG A 8 -25.65 -20.62 11.55
N LYS A 9 -26.80 -20.64 10.85
CA LYS A 9 -27.66 -19.47 10.59
C LYS A 9 -26.80 -18.21 10.40
N GLY A 10 -26.54 -17.73 9.18
CA GLY A 10 -27.52 -17.38 8.16
C GLY A 10 -27.61 -15.85 8.15
N GLY A 11 -27.22 -15.21 7.04
CA GLY A 11 -27.17 -13.75 6.96
C GLY A 11 -26.47 -13.29 5.70
N SER A 12 -27.16 -13.46 4.58
CA SER A 12 -26.85 -12.94 3.27
C SER A 12 -26.76 -11.41 3.26
N ASP A 13 -25.57 -10.82 3.20
CA ASP A 13 -25.42 -9.37 2.94
C ASP A 13 -24.18 -9.00 2.09
N LEU A 14 -23.63 -9.94 1.31
CA LEU A 14 -22.50 -9.63 0.40
C LEU A 14 -22.92 -9.29 -1.05
N ARG A 15 -24.23 -9.14 -1.31
CA ARG A 15 -24.75 -8.84 -2.65
C ARG A 15 -25.40 -7.46 -2.81
N ARG A 16 -25.44 -6.65 -1.75
CA ARG A 16 -26.10 -5.33 -1.75
C ARG A 16 -25.15 -4.14 -1.87
N ILE A 17 -23.84 -4.37 -1.82
CA ILE A 17 -22.84 -3.28 -1.92
C ILE A 17 -22.36 -3.09 -3.37
N CYS A 18 -22.55 -4.07 -4.25
CA CYS A 18 -22.16 -3.97 -5.67
C CYS A 18 -23.11 -3.14 -6.56
N THR A 19 -24.21 -2.60 -6.05
CA THR A 19 -25.19 -1.84 -6.87
C THR A 19 -25.03 -0.32 -6.81
N LEU A 20 -23.99 0.23 -6.18
CA LEU A 20 -23.72 1.67 -6.20
C LEU A 20 -22.61 2.10 -7.17
N LEU A 21 -22.03 1.17 -7.94
CA LEU A 21 -21.07 1.47 -9.02
C LEU A 21 -21.71 1.52 -10.42
N ALA A 22 -23.03 1.64 -10.51
CA ALA A 22 -23.75 1.71 -11.79
C ALA A 22 -24.57 3.00 -11.99
N GLY A 23 -24.28 4.06 -11.23
CA GLY A 23 -25.11 5.28 -11.19
C GLY A 23 -24.47 6.58 -11.66
N CYS A 24 -23.17 6.64 -11.94
CA CYS A 24 -22.49 7.92 -12.21
C CYS A 24 -21.61 7.96 -13.48
N LEU A 25 -21.86 7.06 -14.43
CA LEU A 25 -21.21 7.09 -15.76
C LEU A 25 -22.22 7.32 -16.91
N LEU A 26 -23.22 8.16 -16.66
CA LEU A 26 -24.14 8.62 -17.69
C LEU A 26 -24.31 10.13 -17.55
N LEU A 27 -23.56 10.87 -18.39
CA LEU A 27 -23.97 12.09 -19.13
C LEU A 27 -22.79 13.02 -19.39
N LEU A 28 -21.87 12.56 -20.24
CA LEU A 28 -21.01 13.37 -21.11
C LEU A 28 -21.05 12.57 -22.42
N THR A 29 -21.70 13.00 -23.50
CA THR A 29 -21.51 14.27 -24.21
C THR A 29 -22.52 14.43 -25.37
N LEU A 30 -22.79 15.70 -25.72
CA LEU A 30 -23.16 16.25 -27.05
C LEU A 30 -24.64 16.30 -27.50
N ALA A 31 -25.26 17.44 -27.20
CA ALA A 31 -26.12 18.19 -28.13
C ALA A 31 -25.88 19.68 -27.82
N ALA A 32 -24.98 20.39 -28.51
CA ALA A 32 -25.20 21.03 -29.81
C ALA A 32 -26.61 21.66 -29.94
N CYS A 33 -26.70 22.94 -29.56
CA CYS A 33 -27.38 24.04 -30.26
C CYS A 33 -28.05 25.01 -29.26
N GLY A 34 -27.66 26.28 -29.29
CA GLY A 34 -28.41 27.35 -28.59
C GLY A 34 -27.51 28.47 -28.09
N GLY A 35 -27.46 29.58 -28.83
CA GLY A 35 -26.91 30.83 -28.35
C GLY A 35 -27.77 31.44 -27.24
N GLY A 36 -27.12 32.13 -26.31
CA GLY A 36 -27.75 32.91 -25.26
C GLY A 36 -26.71 33.60 -24.40
N GLU A 37 -26.61 34.92 -24.52
CA GLU A 37 -25.84 35.78 -23.63
C GLU A 37 -26.41 35.66 -22.22
N GLY A 38 -25.64 35.09 -21.31
CA GLY A 38 -26.06 34.83 -19.93
C GLY A 38 -24.84 34.60 -19.07
N THR A 39 -24.22 35.68 -18.62
CA THR A 39 -23.22 35.63 -17.57
C THR A 39 -23.86 35.05 -16.32
N SER A 40 -23.22 34.05 -15.72
CA SER A 40 -23.31 33.60 -14.31
C SER A 40 -23.57 32.11 -14.15
N SER A 41 -22.67 31.47 -13.42
CA SER A 41 -22.86 30.20 -12.71
C SER A 41 -22.79 28.90 -13.52
N LEU A 42 -21.64 28.63 -14.15
CA LEU A 42 -21.21 27.26 -14.54
C LEU A 42 -19.86 26.83 -13.94
N GLY A 43 -19.24 27.62 -13.05
CA GLY A 43 -17.90 27.33 -12.50
C GLY A 43 -17.85 26.41 -11.27
N THR A 44 -18.95 26.26 -10.52
CA THR A 44 -18.86 25.80 -9.12
C THR A 44 -18.80 24.28 -8.90
N LEU A 45 -19.16 23.44 -9.86
CA LEU A 45 -19.14 21.97 -9.67
C LEU A 45 -17.79 21.32 -10.03
N ALA A 46 -17.04 21.92 -10.96
CA ALA A 46 -15.74 21.40 -11.36
C ALA A 46 -14.67 21.63 -10.27
N GLU A 47 -14.64 22.82 -9.67
CA GLU A 47 -13.66 23.16 -8.61
C GLU A 47 -13.85 22.35 -7.32
N SER A 48 -15.10 22.04 -6.95
CA SER A 48 -15.39 21.24 -5.74
C SER A 48 -14.99 19.77 -5.91
N ALA A 49 -15.15 19.19 -7.10
CA ALA A 49 -14.75 17.81 -7.36
C ALA A 49 -13.22 17.67 -7.44
N LEU A 50 -12.55 18.64 -8.04
CA LEU A 50 -11.08 18.73 -8.06
C LEU A 50 -10.50 18.82 -6.64
N SER A 51 -11.07 19.68 -5.77
CA SER A 51 -10.59 19.79 -4.38
C SER A 51 -10.78 18.49 -3.58
N GLN A 52 -11.85 17.74 -3.82
CA GLN A 52 -12.08 16.44 -3.16
C GLN A 52 -11.15 15.34 -3.69
N LEU A 53 -10.87 15.35 -4.99
CA LEU A 53 -9.91 14.43 -5.60
C LEU A 53 -8.48 14.76 -5.18
N GLU A 54 -8.12 16.03 -5.02
CA GLU A 54 -6.78 16.45 -4.59
C GLU A 54 -6.55 16.17 -3.09
N SER A 55 -7.57 16.38 -2.25
CA SER A 55 -7.53 15.98 -0.84
C SER A 55 -7.43 14.46 -0.66
N ALA A 56 -8.11 13.68 -1.51
CA ALA A 56 -8.01 12.22 -1.48
C ALA A 56 -6.68 11.70 -2.08
N GLN A 57 -6.08 12.44 -3.02
CA GLN A 57 -4.76 12.12 -3.57
C GLN A 57 -3.63 12.47 -2.60
N SER A 58 -3.78 13.53 -1.79
CA SER A 58 -2.81 13.92 -0.76
C SER A 58 -2.75 12.97 0.44
N GLU A 59 -3.78 12.13 0.66
CA GLU A 59 -3.79 11.08 1.69
C GLU A 59 -3.21 9.73 1.21
N LEU A 60 -2.76 9.63 -0.06
CA LEU A 60 -2.26 8.36 -0.61
C LEU A 60 -1.11 8.55 -1.60
N GLU A 61 -0.14 9.40 -1.26
CA GLU A 61 1.13 9.49 -1.99
C GLU A 61 1.95 8.21 -1.78
N VAL A 62 1.64 7.18 -2.58
CA VAL A 62 2.41 5.94 -2.62
C VAL A 62 3.62 6.11 -3.54
N MET A 63 4.80 5.90 -3.00
CA MET A 63 6.07 5.86 -3.74
C MET A 63 6.05 4.72 -4.75
N THR A 64 6.71 4.88 -5.89
CA THR A 64 7.00 3.76 -6.80
C THR A 64 7.82 2.68 -6.10
N VAL A 65 7.94 1.50 -6.69
CA VAL A 65 8.73 0.41 -6.10
C VAL A 65 10.18 0.84 -5.93
N GLU A 66 10.76 1.46 -6.96
CA GLU A 66 12.13 1.95 -6.96
C GLU A 66 12.35 3.04 -5.91
N GLU A 67 11.44 4.01 -5.81
CA GLU A 67 11.49 5.04 -4.78
C GLU A 67 11.36 4.44 -3.37
N THR A 68 10.48 3.44 -3.19
CA THR A 68 10.30 2.75 -1.89
C THR A 68 11.60 2.06 -1.46
N VAL A 69 12.26 1.35 -2.37
CA VAL A 69 13.53 0.67 -2.10
C VAL A 69 14.64 1.67 -1.81
N GLU A 70 14.69 2.78 -2.55
CA GLU A 70 15.67 3.84 -2.30
C GLU A 70 15.44 4.49 -0.94
N SER A 71 14.18 4.78 -0.58
CA SER A 71 13.79 5.26 0.75
C SER A 71 14.20 4.29 1.86
N PHE A 72 13.94 3.00 1.68
CA PHE A 72 14.35 1.95 2.61
C PHE A 72 15.87 1.93 2.84
N LYS A 73 16.68 2.11 1.79
CA LYS A 73 18.16 2.17 1.88
C LYS A 73 18.68 3.35 2.69
N HIS A 74 17.88 4.40 2.84
CA HIS A 74 18.23 5.57 3.67
C HIS A 74 17.92 5.37 5.16
N LEU A 75 17.22 4.28 5.54
CA LEU A 75 17.02 3.95 6.94
C LEU A 75 18.34 3.55 7.62
N SER A 76 18.42 3.80 8.93
CA SER A 76 19.54 3.35 9.75
C SER A 76 19.48 1.83 9.90
N PRO A 77 20.58 1.07 9.67
CA PRO A 77 20.63 -0.36 9.93
C PRO A 77 20.19 -0.74 11.36
N GLN A 78 20.35 0.17 12.33
CA GLN A 78 19.99 -0.04 13.73
C GLN A 78 18.49 -0.22 13.94
N VAL A 79 17.65 0.38 13.09
CA VAL A 79 16.19 0.18 13.11
C VAL A 79 15.85 -1.30 12.85
N LEU A 80 16.67 -1.97 12.05
CA LEU A 80 16.56 -3.39 11.71
C LEU A 80 17.36 -4.29 12.67
N GLY A 81 17.96 -3.71 13.74
CA GLY A 81 18.87 -4.43 14.62
C GLY A 81 20.21 -4.82 13.98
N LEU A 82 20.54 -4.26 12.81
CA LEU A 82 21.76 -4.55 12.06
C LEU A 82 22.88 -3.56 12.42
N LYS A 83 24.13 -3.95 12.12
CA LYS A 83 25.33 -3.12 12.37
C LYS A 83 25.65 -2.21 11.18
N GLY A 84 26.62 -1.32 11.37
CA GLY A 84 27.11 -0.44 10.31
C GLY A 84 26.30 0.85 10.19
N ASP A 85 26.64 1.64 9.17
CA ASP A 85 26.23 3.04 9.07
C ASP A 85 25.10 3.26 8.04
N SER A 86 24.96 2.38 7.04
CA SER A 86 24.00 2.54 5.95
C SER A 86 23.53 1.21 5.41
N LEU A 87 22.23 1.12 5.05
CA LEU A 87 21.69 -0.05 4.38
C LEU A 87 22.13 -0.18 2.92
N SER A 88 22.70 0.86 2.32
CA SER A 88 23.26 0.82 0.96
C SER A 88 24.49 -0.09 0.83
N THR A 89 25.11 -0.51 1.94
CA THR A 89 26.21 -1.48 1.93
C THR A 89 25.74 -2.93 1.98
N TYR A 90 24.44 -3.15 2.21
CA TYR A 90 23.84 -4.47 2.25
C TYR A 90 23.29 -4.84 0.88
N GLU A 91 23.23 -6.13 0.61
CA GLU A 91 22.59 -6.65 -0.58
C GLU A 91 21.07 -6.73 -0.31
N ILE A 92 20.28 -6.04 -1.11
CA ILE A 92 18.84 -5.87 -0.88
C ILE A 92 18.08 -6.36 -2.11
N TYR A 93 17.14 -7.27 -1.89
CA TYR A 93 16.20 -7.75 -2.88
C TYR A 93 14.78 -7.40 -2.46
N HIS A 94 13.90 -7.19 -3.43
CA HIS A 94 12.51 -6.88 -3.17
C HIS A 94 11.60 -7.66 -4.11
N GLU A 95 10.40 -7.95 -3.65
CA GLU A 95 9.33 -8.44 -4.51
C GLU A 95 8.75 -7.29 -5.33
N GLN A 96 8.14 -7.59 -6.48
CA GLN A 96 7.49 -6.55 -7.30
C GLN A 96 6.07 -6.23 -6.82
N ALA A 97 5.41 -7.19 -6.17
CA ALA A 97 4.04 -7.05 -5.71
C ALA A 97 3.99 -6.42 -4.31
N SER A 98 3.01 -5.55 -4.07
CA SER A 98 2.74 -5.05 -2.73
C SER A 98 1.87 -6.02 -1.93
N VAL A 99 2.19 -6.19 -0.65
CA VAL A 99 1.44 -6.96 0.34
C VAL A 99 0.69 -5.98 1.25
N PRO A 100 -0.64 -6.07 1.38
CA PRO A 100 -1.38 -5.18 2.27
C PRO A 100 -1.21 -5.60 3.74
N VAL A 101 -0.79 -4.66 4.59
CA VAL A 101 -0.76 -4.82 6.06
C VAL A 101 -1.71 -3.78 6.65
N ASP A 102 -2.79 -4.23 7.29
CA ASP A 102 -3.85 -3.34 7.82
C ASP A 102 -4.41 -2.33 6.80
N GLY A 103 -4.40 -2.70 5.51
CA GLY A 103 -4.85 -1.87 4.40
C GLY A 103 -3.78 -0.94 3.82
N ILE A 104 -2.58 -0.89 4.41
CA ILE A 104 -1.44 -0.13 3.90
C ILE A 104 -0.67 -1.00 2.89
N PRO A 105 -0.41 -0.51 1.66
CA PRO A 105 0.38 -1.26 0.69
C PRO A 105 1.86 -1.27 1.10
N CYS A 106 2.39 -2.44 1.46
CA CYS A 106 3.80 -2.61 1.80
C CYS A 106 4.56 -3.35 0.70
N LEU A 107 5.84 -3.01 0.52
CA LEU A 107 6.77 -3.76 -0.32
C LEU A 107 7.53 -4.76 0.55
N GLU A 108 7.62 -6.02 0.10
CA GLU A 108 8.46 -7.02 0.75
C GLU A 108 9.92 -6.85 0.31
N ILE A 109 10.80 -6.72 1.28
CA ILE A 109 12.23 -6.44 1.09
C ILE A 109 13.04 -7.41 1.96
N SER A 110 13.97 -8.13 1.34
CA SER A 110 14.91 -9.02 2.01
C SER A 110 16.31 -8.42 2.02
N VAL A 111 16.93 -8.39 3.20
CA VAL A 111 18.28 -7.86 3.42
C VAL A 111 19.25 -9.01 3.65
N TYR A 112 20.36 -8.99 2.92
CA TYR A 112 21.39 -10.01 2.96
C TYR A 112 22.73 -9.42 3.41
N GLY A 113 23.50 -10.21 4.13
CA GLY A 113 24.87 -9.93 4.52
C GLY A 113 25.82 -11.01 4.04
N GLU A 114 27.11 -10.70 4.05
CA GLU A 114 28.14 -11.69 3.76
C GLU A 114 28.43 -12.54 5.00
N SER A 115 28.44 -13.86 4.84
CA SER A 115 28.93 -14.76 5.89
C SER A 115 30.46 -14.75 5.91
N GLU A 116 31.06 -14.24 7.00
CA GLU A 116 32.52 -14.20 7.19
C GLU A 116 33.20 -15.56 7.03
N SER A 117 32.46 -16.66 7.25
CA SER A 117 33.01 -18.02 7.23
C SER A 117 32.89 -18.72 5.87
N ALA A 118 31.92 -18.32 5.04
CA ALA A 118 31.54 -19.08 3.85
C ALA A 118 31.59 -18.28 2.54
N HIS A 119 31.78 -16.96 2.59
CA HIS A 119 31.66 -16.06 1.42
C HIS A 119 30.33 -16.28 0.66
N THR A 120 29.27 -16.67 1.38
CA THR A 120 27.92 -16.84 0.86
C THR A 120 27.01 -15.77 1.46
N ASN A 121 26.06 -15.28 0.66
CA ASN A 121 25.03 -14.37 1.16
C ASN A 121 24.09 -15.11 2.11
N VAL A 122 23.88 -14.54 3.30
CA VAL A 122 22.91 -15.02 4.29
C VAL A 122 21.81 -13.99 4.44
N VAL A 123 20.56 -14.46 4.54
CA VAL A 123 19.42 -13.59 4.85
C VAL A 123 19.60 -13.11 6.29
N LEU A 124 19.59 -11.78 6.46
CA LEU A 124 19.62 -11.14 7.77
C LEU A 124 18.21 -10.82 8.28
N GLY A 125 17.25 -10.62 7.36
CA GLY A 125 15.84 -10.46 7.68
C GLY A 125 15.01 -10.16 6.44
N THR A 126 13.70 -10.35 6.58
CA THR A 126 12.68 -9.99 5.59
C THR A 126 11.73 -8.99 6.23
N TYR A 127 11.38 -7.94 5.49
CA TYR A 127 10.66 -6.79 6.00
C TYR A 127 9.52 -6.39 5.06
N LEU A 128 8.43 -5.89 5.62
CA LEU A 128 7.37 -5.21 4.88
C LEU A 128 7.48 -3.71 5.16
N TYR A 129 7.83 -2.93 4.14
CA TYR A 129 7.97 -1.48 4.24
C TYR A 129 6.82 -0.78 3.53
N ALA A 130 6.09 0.07 4.24
CA ALA A 130 4.96 0.79 3.67
C ALA A 130 5.42 1.68 2.50
N ARG A 131 4.65 1.66 1.41
CA ARG A 131 5.00 2.42 0.20
C ARG A 131 4.83 3.92 0.34
N ASP A 132 4.26 4.40 1.44
CA ASP A 132 4.24 5.82 1.82
C ASP A 132 5.36 6.17 2.82
N GLY A 133 6.21 5.19 3.18
CA GLY A 133 7.31 5.34 4.14
C GLY A 133 6.89 5.47 5.61
N THR A 134 5.61 5.23 5.94
CA THR A 134 5.07 5.52 7.29
C THR A 134 5.19 4.36 8.28
N ALA A 135 5.47 3.15 7.80
CA ALA A 135 5.55 1.97 8.65
C ALA A 135 6.56 0.95 8.12
N LEU A 136 7.18 0.23 9.06
CA LEU A 136 8.10 -0.87 8.79
C LEU A 136 7.75 -2.04 9.71
N TYR A 137 7.74 -3.24 9.14
CA TYR A 137 7.50 -4.47 9.86
C TYR A 137 8.61 -5.47 9.55
N GLU A 138 9.05 -6.22 10.55
CA GLU A 138 9.83 -7.43 10.38
C GLU A 138 8.89 -8.61 10.20
N LEU A 139 9.16 -9.45 9.20
CA LEU A 139 8.43 -10.68 8.92
C LEU A 139 9.23 -11.89 9.41
N ASP A 140 8.65 -12.62 10.36
CA ASP A 140 9.09 -13.96 10.69
C ASP A 140 8.53 -14.92 9.64
N VAL A 141 9.38 -15.32 8.69
CA VAL A 141 9.00 -16.16 7.55
C VAL A 141 8.63 -17.61 7.93
N GLU A 142 8.98 -18.07 9.13
CA GLU A 142 8.65 -19.42 9.59
C GLU A 142 7.24 -19.47 10.19
N THR A 143 6.84 -18.40 10.87
CA THR A 143 5.56 -18.30 11.60
C THR A 143 4.54 -17.38 10.94
N ASP A 144 4.93 -16.67 9.87
CA ASP A 144 4.11 -15.67 9.16
C ASP A 144 3.62 -14.54 10.10
N THR A 145 4.46 -14.16 11.07
CA THR A 145 4.12 -13.14 12.08
C THR A 145 4.84 -11.84 11.78
N LEU A 146 4.12 -10.72 11.91
CA LEU A 146 4.66 -9.37 11.70
C LEU A 146 4.92 -8.68 13.04
N THR A 147 6.12 -8.10 13.19
CA THR A 147 6.48 -7.23 14.31
C THR A 147 6.74 -5.82 13.79
N ARG A 148 6.04 -4.83 14.34
CA ARG A 148 6.25 -3.43 13.94
C ARG A 148 7.58 -2.90 14.50
N LEU A 149 8.34 -2.21 13.65
CA LEU A 149 9.58 -1.53 14.01
C LEU A 149 9.37 -0.01 14.07
N GLU A 150 10.17 0.66 14.88
CA GLU A 150 10.15 2.12 15.03
C GLU A 150 11.14 2.77 14.05
N LEU A 151 10.63 3.67 13.20
CA LEU A 151 11.40 4.39 12.17
C LEU A 151 12.10 5.65 12.71
#